data_AF-A0A919YHJ5-F1
#
_entry.id   AF-A0A919YHJ5-F1
#
_cell.length_a   1.000
_cell.length_b   1.000
_cell.length_c   1.000
_cell.angle_alpha   90.00
_cell.angle_beta   90.00
_cell.angle_gamma   90.00
#
_symmetry.space_group_name_H-M   'P 1'
#
loop_
_entity.id
_entity.type
_entity.pdbx_description
1 polymer ?
#
loop_
_entity_poly.entity_id
_entity_poly.type
_entity_poly.pdbx_seq_one_letter_code
_entity_poly.pdbx_strand_id
1 'polypeptide(L)'
;MRKKLQVYISSTYADLVEERHAAVEAVLEAGHIPAGVGLFFKETQMGIIKRSIDESDVYILILGGFYGLTLRDDESKSYTHWEYDYAGEVGKPRFAFVVTDEALEQKPYDFELGGYYQKLQEFKRSVLEEIPTFYVEDVQHIQLVIHDQLQEYAGRDDLCGWFSGKDVPDVQKLWEENASLLRENAKLNAELEENKKTSE
;
A
#
# COMPACT_ATOMS: atom_id res chain seq x y z
N MET A 1 4.96 -20.91 -0.26
CA MET A 1 5.30 -19.79 -1.17
C MET A 1 5.64 -18.59 -0.30
N ARG A 2 6.71 -17.82 -0.59
CA ARG A 2 7.06 -16.65 0.23
C ARG A 2 6.32 -15.41 -0.31
N LYS A 3 5.26 -15.01 0.37
CA LYS A 3 4.45 -13.83 0.01
C LYS A 3 5.25 -12.56 0.28
N LYS A 4 5.26 -11.63 -0.68
CA LYS A 4 5.82 -10.28 -0.50
C LYS A 4 4.74 -9.25 -0.71
N LEU A 5 4.51 -8.37 0.26
CA LEU A 5 3.61 -7.24 0.07
C LEU A 5 4.30 -6.14 -0.74
N GLN A 6 3.55 -5.47 -1.60
CA GLN A 6 3.93 -4.17 -2.15
C GLN A 6 3.37 -3.06 -1.26
N VAL A 7 4.23 -2.14 -0.84
CA VAL A 7 3.92 -1.12 0.17
C VAL A 7 4.09 0.25 -0.46
N TYR A 8 2.99 0.99 -0.63
CA TYR A 8 3.02 2.35 -1.16
C TYR A 8 3.40 3.33 -0.04
N ILE A 9 4.46 4.10 -0.22
CA ILE A 9 4.93 5.10 0.76
C ILE A 9 4.60 6.50 0.23
N SER A 10 3.68 7.19 0.89
CA SER A 10 3.28 8.57 0.59
C SER A 10 3.83 9.56 1.62
N SER A 11 4.29 10.71 1.14
CA SER A 11 4.82 11.81 1.97
C SER A 11 5.13 13.05 1.13
N THR A 12 5.24 14.20 1.78
CA THR A 12 5.91 15.37 1.19
C THR A 12 7.41 15.14 1.03
N TYR A 13 8.06 15.81 0.07
CA TYR A 13 9.45 15.46 -0.27
C TYR A 13 10.50 16.16 0.58
N ALA A 14 10.54 17.50 0.54
CA ALA A 14 11.68 18.28 1.00
C ALA A 14 11.98 18.11 2.50
N ASP A 15 10.94 18.07 3.34
CA ASP A 15 11.05 17.96 4.78
C ASP A 15 11.23 16.53 5.30
N LEU A 16 10.96 15.51 4.47
CA LEU A 16 10.88 14.09 4.89
C LEU A 16 11.82 13.16 4.12
N VAL A 17 12.96 13.67 3.65
CA VAL A 17 13.91 12.86 2.86
C VAL A 17 14.44 11.68 3.67
N GLU A 18 14.85 11.91 4.92
CA GLU A 18 15.44 10.88 5.78
C GLU A 18 14.40 9.85 6.21
N GLU A 19 13.21 10.31 6.61
CA GLU A 19 12.08 9.49 7.01
C GLU A 19 11.62 8.58 5.86
N ARG A 20 11.54 9.13 4.63
CA ARG A 20 11.20 8.33 3.45
C ARG A 20 12.26 7.27 3.17
N HIS A 21 13.55 7.63 3.25
CA HIS A 21 14.63 6.66 3.05
C HIS A 21 14.57 5.53 4.09
N ALA A 22 14.39 5.87 5.36
CA ALA A 22 14.24 4.90 6.43
C ALA A 22 13.04 3.97 6.20
N ALA A 23 11.91 4.51 5.73
CA ALA A 23 10.75 3.70 5.41
C ALA A 23 11.00 2.74 4.23
N VAL A 24 11.65 3.22 3.16
CA VAL A 24 12.01 2.38 2.01
C VAL A 24 12.96 1.25 2.42
N GLU A 25 13.98 1.58 3.21
CA GLU A 25 14.95 0.60 3.71
C GLU A 25 14.26 -0.46 4.58
N ALA A 26 13.43 -0.03 5.54
CA ALA A 26 12.69 -0.95 6.42
C ALA A 26 11.77 -1.91 5.64
N VAL A 27 11.05 -1.41 4.63
CA VAL A 27 10.21 -2.27 3.77
C VAL A 27 11.06 -3.32 3.04
N LEU A 28 12.24 -2.93 2.53
CA LEU A 28 13.16 -3.85 1.85
C LEU A 28 13.75 -4.89 2.81
N GLU A 29 14.17 -4.47 4.00
CA GLU A 29 14.71 -5.34 5.04
C GLU A 29 13.67 -6.35 5.55
N ALA A 30 12.41 -5.94 5.67
CA ALA A 30 11.28 -6.82 5.96
C ALA A 30 10.99 -7.83 4.82
N GLY A 31 11.65 -7.68 3.66
CA GLY A 31 11.55 -8.57 2.51
C GLY A 31 10.39 -8.25 1.57
N HIS A 32 9.78 -7.06 1.73
CA HIS A 32 8.67 -6.55 0.96
C HIS A 32 9.14 -5.61 -0.17
N ILE A 33 8.20 -5.06 -0.94
CA ILE A 33 8.47 -4.28 -2.16
C ILE A 33 8.01 -2.85 -1.91
N PRO A 34 8.89 -1.86 -1.76
CA PRO A 34 8.48 -0.47 -1.65
C PRO A 34 7.99 0.07 -3.00
N ALA A 35 6.92 0.85 -2.97
CA ALA A 35 6.35 1.57 -4.10
C ALA A 35 6.11 3.04 -3.71
N GLY A 36 6.08 3.93 -4.71
CA GLY A 36 5.88 5.36 -4.49
C GLY A 36 6.40 6.19 -5.65
N VAL A 37 5.67 7.24 -6.01
CA VAL A 37 5.92 8.02 -7.24
C VAL A 37 7.21 8.84 -7.17
N GLY A 38 7.68 9.16 -5.97
CA GLY A 38 8.93 9.89 -5.73
C GLY A 38 10.21 9.14 -6.12
N LEU A 39 10.14 7.84 -6.44
CA LEU A 39 11.33 7.07 -6.79
C LEU A 39 11.82 7.35 -8.24
N PHE A 40 11.00 7.86 -9.18
CA PHE A 40 11.39 7.82 -10.60
C PHE A 40 10.96 8.95 -11.56
N PHE A 41 10.04 9.89 -11.24
CA PHE A 41 9.49 10.80 -12.28
C PHE A 41 9.44 12.30 -11.92
N LYS A 42 9.89 13.15 -12.86
CA LYS A 42 9.84 14.62 -12.80
C LYS A 42 8.44 15.23 -13.04
N GLU A 43 7.54 14.47 -13.68
CA GLU A 43 6.15 14.85 -13.87
C GLU A 43 5.26 13.71 -13.38
N THR A 44 4.56 13.95 -12.28
CA THR A 44 3.66 12.99 -11.66
C THR A 44 2.31 13.00 -12.40
N GLN A 45 2.11 12.07 -13.32
CA GLN A 45 0.78 11.85 -13.89
C GLN A 45 -0.10 11.15 -12.85
N MET A 46 -1.26 11.73 -12.53
CA MET A 46 -2.24 11.18 -11.58
C MET A 46 -2.56 9.69 -11.84
N GLY A 47 -2.60 9.29 -13.12
CA GLY A 47 -2.83 7.89 -13.50
C GLY A 47 -1.74 6.93 -13.03
N ILE A 48 -0.48 7.36 -12.99
CA ILE A 48 0.64 6.55 -12.47
C ILE A 48 0.50 6.39 -10.95
N ILE A 49 0.16 7.47 -10.24
CA ILE A 49 -0.08 7.45 -8.80
C ILE A 49 -1.19 6.46 -8.46
N LYS A 50 -2.36 6.61 -9.11
CA LYS A 50 -3.52 5.70 -8.93
C LYS A 50 -3.12 4.26 -9.10
N ARG A 51 -2.52 3.94 -10.25
CA ARG A 51 -2.10 2.58 -10.57
C ARG A 51 -1.12 2.02 -9.54
N SER A 52 -0.16 2.83 -9.09
CA SER A 52 0.82 2.40 -8.08
C SER A 52 0.17 2.15 -6.72
N ILE A 53 -0.89 2.88 -6.36
CA ILE A 53 -1.67 2.61 -5.14
C ILE A 53 -2.51 1.34 -5.35
N ASP A 54 -3.19 1.20 -6.49
CA ASP A 54 -4.03 0.04 -6.81
C ASP A 54 -3.26 -1.27 -6.79
N GLU A 55 -2.02 -1.29 -7.29
CA GLU A 55 -1.13 -2.45 -7.30
C GLU A 55 -0.48 -2.75 -5.93
N SER A 56 -0.58 -1.83 -4.97
CA SER A 56 -0.01 -2.00 -3.63
C SER A 56 -0.97 -2.72 -2.68
N ASP A 57 -0.42 -3.51 -1.75
CA ASP A 57 -1.16 -4.23 -0.72
C ASP A 57 -1.40 -3.39 0.54
N VAL A 58 -0.42 -2.55 0.89
CA VAL A 58 -0.44 -1.70 2.09
C VAL A 58 -0.06 -0.27 1.70
N TYR A 59 -0.66 0.71 2.36
CA TYR A 59 -0.32 2.12 2.17
C TYR A 59 0.18 2.73 3.48
N ILE A 60 1.34 3.39 3.40
CA ILE A 60 1.98 4.09 4.51
C ILE A 60 1.99 5.58 4.19
N LEU A 61 1.50 6.38 5.12
CA LEU A 61 1.60 7.84 5.08
C LEU A 61 2.69 8.31 6.05
N ILE A 62 3.53 9.27 5.65
CA ILE A 62 4.42 10.00 6.57
C ILE A 62 4.05 11.49 6.50
N LEU A 63 3.62 12.03 7.64
CA LEU A 63 3.21 13.41 7.82
C LEU A 63 4.31 14.22 8.50
N GLY A 64 4.75 15.29 7.84
CA GLY A 64 5.79 16.20 8.31
C GLY A 64 5.24 17.58 8.65
N GLY A 65 6.03 18.60 8.31
CA GLY A 65 5.69 20.00 8.53
C GLY A 65 5.08 20.69 7.30
N PHE A 66 5.15 20.08 6.12
CA PHE A 66 4.50 20.59 4.91
C PHE A 66 3.20 19.87 4.58
N TYR A 67 2.22 20.64 4.05
CA TYR A 67 1.01 20.07 3.44
C TYR A 67 1.27 19.39 2.09
N GLY A 68 2.30 19.85 1.38
CA GLY A 68 2.64 19.42 0.03
C GLY A 68 2.06 20.33 -1.06
N LEU A 69 2.37 20.00 -2.32
CA LEU A 69 1.88 20.73 -3.48
C LEU A 69 0.40 20.43 -3.71
N THR A 70 -0.38 21.45 -4.00
CA THR A 70 -1.79 21.33 -4.40
C THR A 70 -1.92 20.67 -5.78
N LEU A 71 -3.07 20.06 -6.04
CA LEU A 71 -3.35 19.52 -7.38
C LEU A 71 -3.42 20.66 -8.39
N ARG A 72 -3.01 20.39 -9.64
CA ARG A 72 -2.98 21.40 -10.70
C ARG A 72 -4.37 21.97 -11.03
N ASP A 73 -5.38 21.11 -10.98
CA ASP A 73 -6.75 21.46 -11.36
C ASP A 73 -7.68 21.66 -10.14
N ASP A 74 -7.18 21.41 -8.92
CA ASP A 74 -7.94 21.53 -7.67
C ASP A 74 -7.03 21.89 -6.48
N GLU A 75 -7.10 23.15 -6.04
CA GLU A 75 -6.30 23.61 -4.91
C GLU A 75 -6.85 23.19 -3.55
N SER A 76 -7.97 22.47 -3.48
CA SER A 76 -8.56 22.01 -2.21
C SER A 76 -7.62 21.05 -1.47
N LYS A 77 -6.94 20.15 -2.19
CA LYS A 77 -6.11 19.08 -1.64
C LYS A 77 -4.69 19.13 -2.18
N SER A 78 -3.73 18.69 -1.35
CA SER A 78 -2.40 18.37 -1.84
C SER A 78 -2.38 16.99 -2.50
N TYR A 79 -1.36 16.70 -3.31
CA TYR A 79 -1.17 15.36 -3.87
C TYR A 79 -1.13 14.29 -2.77
N THR A 80 -0.43 14.55 -1.66
CA THR A 80 -0.34 13.62 -0.52
C THR A 80 -1.70 13.39 0.14
N HIS A 81 -2.49 14.44 0.36
CA HIS A 81 -3.85 14.31 0.90
C HIS A 81 -4.74 13.52 -0.07
N TRP A 82 -4.70 13.85 -1.36
CA TRP A 82 -5.47 13.15 -2.37
C TRP A 82 -5.08 11.65 -2.47
N GLU A 83 -3.79 11.32 -2.38
CA GLU A 83 -3.30 9.94 -2.35
C GLU A 83 -3.85 9.17 -1.14
N TYR A 84 -3.87 9.81 0.03
CA TYR A 84 -4.41 9.23 1.26
C TYR A 84 -5.89 8.89 1.12
N ASP A 85 -6.69 9.83 0.59
CA ASP A 85 -8.12 9.63 0.38
C ASP A 85 -8.36 8.51 -0.62
N TYR A 86 -7.67 8.55 -1.77
CA TYR A 86 -7.81 7.53 -2.81
C TYR A 86 -7.49 6.13 -2.29
N ALA A 87 -6.41 5.98 -1.51
CA ALA A 87 -6.07 4.72 -0.89
C ALA A 87 -7.16 4.22 0.08
N GLY A 88 -7.88 5.13 0.74
CA GLY A 88 -9.07 4.79 1.54
C GLY A 88 -10.27 4.38 0.70
N GLU A 89 -10.57 5.11 -0.36
CA GLU A 89 -11.66 4.82 -1.30
C GLU A 89 -11.53 3.44 -1.92
N VAL A 90 -10.31 3.02 -2.28
CA VAL A 90 -10.03 1.69 -2.84
C VAL A 90 -9.78 0.61 -1.77
N GLY A 91 -9.99 0.94 -0.49
CA GLY A 91 -9.97 -0.01 0.62
C GLY A 91 -8.58 -0.55 0.98
N LYS A 92 -7.51 0.19 0.69
CA LYS A 92 -6.16 -0.22 1.10
C LYS A 92 -6.05 -0.16 2.61
N PRO A 93 -5.51 -1.20 3.27
CA PRO A 93 -5.10 -1.08 4.65
C PRO A 93 -3.99 -0.02 4.78
N ARG A 94 -4.17 0.86 5.77
CA ARG A 94 -3.36 2.08 5.94
C ARG A 94 -2.91 2.24 7.38
N PHE A 95 -1.71 2.78 7.55
CA PHE A 95 -1.23 3.37 8.80
C PHE A 95 -0.35 4.59 8.50
N ALA A 96 -0.18 5.46 9.48
CA ALA A 96 0.53 6.72 9.32
C ALA A 96 1.64 6.92 10.35
N PHE A 97 2.66 7.67 9.93
CA PHE A 97 3.67 8.26 10.77
C PHE A 97 3.44 9.76 10.86
N VAL A 98 3.58 10.34 12.05
CA VAL A 98 3.52 11.78 12.27
C VAL A 98 4.81 12.22 12.93
N VAL A 99 5.62 12.99 12.21
CA VAL A 99 6.83 13.58 12.79
C VAL A 99 6.42 14.57 13.87
N THR A 100 7.00 14.39 15.05
CA THR A 100 6.75 15.21 16.24
C THR A 100 7.20 16.65 16.03
N ASP A 101 6.59 17.58 16.76
CA ASP A 101 6.95 18.99 16.65
C ASP A 101 8.42 19.21 17.08
N GLU A 102 8.89 18.48 18.10
CA GLU A 102 10.28 18.50 18.56
C GLU A 102 11.29 18.04 17.49
N ALA A 103 10.91 17.06 16.65
CA ALA A 103 11.73 16.60 15.54
C ALA A 103 11.65 17.56 14.34
N LEU A 104 10.51 18.20 14.10
CA LEU A 104 10.36 19.21 13.07
C LEU A 104 11.17 20.48 13.38
N GLU A 105 11.22 20.92 14.63
CA GLU A 105 12.01 22.09 15.07
C GLU A 105 13.52 21.96 14.78
N GLN A 106 14.02 20.73 14.65
CA GLN A 106 15.43 20.45 14.33
C GLN A 106 15.72 20.56 12.83
N LYS A 107 14.70 20.64 11.97
CA LYS A 107 14.86 20.72 10.52
C LYS A 107 15.07 22.17 10.07
N PRO A 108 15.82 22.42 8.97
CA PRO A 108 16.16 23.76 8.52
C PRO A 108 15.03 24.44 7.73
N TYR A 109 13.78 24.28 8.16
CA TYR A 109 12.59 24.78 7.49
C TYR A 109 11.73 25.59 8.45
N ASP A 110 11.11 26.65 7.93
CA ASP A 110 10.08 27.40 8.65
C ASP A 110 8.71 26.88 8.20
N PHE A 111 8.09 26.07 9.06
CA PHE A 111 6.81 25.43 8.76
C PHE A 111 5.60 26.34 9.05
N GLU A 112 5.77 27.39 9.85
CA GLU A 112 4.69 28.29 10.27
C GLU A 112 4.40 29.38 9.23
N LEU A 113 5.37 29.74 8.37
CA LEU A 113 5.20 30.73 7.31
C LEU A 113 4.38 30.26 6.09
N GLY A 114 3.90 29.02 6.09
CA GLY A 114 3.16 28.43 4.97
C GLY A 114 1.66 28.80 4.97
N GLY A 115 1.15 29.32 3.86
CA GLY A 115 -0.29 29.59 3.65
C GLY A 115 -1.21 28.35 3.70
N TYR A 116 -0.65 27.15 3.87
CA TYR A 116 -1.37 25.88 3.95
C TYR A 116 -1.36 25.24 5.35
N TYR A 117 -0.85 25.93 6.38
CA TYR A 117 -0.76 25.41 7.74
C TYR A 117 -2.11 24.87 8.25
N GLN A 118 -3.19 25.63 8.09
CA GLN A 118 -4.53 25.19 8.51
C GLN A 118 -4.97 23.89 7.81
N LYS A 119 -4.74 23.76 6.50
CA LYS A 119 -5.06 22.54 5.75
C LYS A 119 -4.25 21.35 6.23
N LEU A 120 -2.97 21.54 6.57
CA LEU A 120 -2.15 20.49 7.16
C LEU A 120 -2.70 20.04 8.52
N GLN A 121 -3.10 20.96 9.39
CA GLN A 121 -3.65 20.62 10.70
C GLN A 121 -4.97 19.85 10.59
N GLU A 122 -5.85 20.26 9.69
CA GLU A 122 -7.09 19.54 9.40
C GLU A 122 -6.81 18.13 8.85
N PHE A 123 -5.85 18.01 7.94
CA PHE A 123 -5.45 16.73 7.37
C PHE A 123 -4.84 15.80 8.43
N LYS A 124 -3.90 16.30 9.26
CA LYS A 124 -3.35 15.57 10.40
C LYS A 124 -4.48 15.05 11.29
N ARG A 125 -5.39 15.92 11.73
CA ARG A 125 -6.54 15.52 12.58
C ARG A 125 -7.36 14.40 11.94
N SER A 126 -7.71 14.53 10.65
CA SER A 126 -8.48 13.51 9.93
C SER A 126 -7.78 12.15 9.93
N VAL A 127 -6.47 12.14 9.67
CA VAL A 127 -5.66 10.91 9.66
C VAL A 127 -5.63 10.26 11.05
N LEU A 128 -5.40 11.05 12.10
CA LEU A 128 -5.36 10.55 13.48
C LEU A 128 -6.68 9.92 13.95
N GLU A 129 -7.81 10.41 13.44
CA GLU A 129 -9.14 9.92 13.80
C GLU A 129 -9.51 8.62 13.06
N GLU A 130 -8.94 8.39 11.88
CA GLU A 130 -9.36 7.33 10.96
C GLU A 130 -8.46 6.09 10.99
N ILE A 131 -7.13 6.26 11.13
CA ILE A 131 -6.17 5.17 10.97
C ILE A 131 -5.12 5.11 12.10
N PRO A 132 -4.51 3.93 12.34
CA PRO A 132 -3.39 3.80 13.28
C PRO A 132 -2.27 4.77 12.91
N THR A 133 -1.82 5.53 13.92
CA THR A 133 -0.84 6.59 13.74
C THR A 133 0.28 6.46 14.77
N PHE A 134 1.53 6.62 14.33
CA PHE A 134 2.73 6.47 15.15
C PHE A 134 3.54 7.78 15.12
N TYR A 135 3.87 8.31 16.30
CA TYR A 135 4.63 9.55 16.42
C TYR A 135 6.13 9.29 16.25
N VAL A 136 6.78 10.03 15.37
CA VAL A 136 8.18 9.84 15.01
C VAL A 136 9.03 10.91 15.67
N GLU A 137 9.91 10.48 16.57
CA GLU A 137 10.97 11.29 17.16
C GLU A 137 12.27 11.15 16.36
N ASP A 138 12.55 9.96 15.84
CA ASP A 138 13.72 9.64 15.04
C ASP A 138 13.42 8.61 13.93
N VAL A 139 14.35 8.47 12.99
CA VAL A 139 14.21 7.53 11.86
C VAL A 139 14.25 6.06 12.28
N GLN A 140 14.86 5.71 13.42
CA GLN A 140 14.90 4.34 13.91
C GLN A 140 13.51 3.87 14.33
N HIS A 141 12.68 4.76 14.88
CA HIS A 141 11.30 4.44 15.22
C HIS A 141 10.47 4.04 13.99
N ILE A 142 10.66 4.72 12.84
CA ILE A 142 10.01 4.35 11.57
C ILE A 142 10.37 2.91 11.19
N GLN A 143 11.65 2.56 11.26
CA GLN A 143 12.12 1.23 10.89
C GLN A 143 11.48 0.16 11.79
N LEU A 144 11.50 0.37 13.11
CA LEU A 144 10.93 -0.55 14.10
C LEU A 144 9.43 -0.80 13.82
N VAL A 145 8.65 0.26 13.66
CA VAL A 145 7.20 0.16 13.43
C VAL A 145 6.91 -0.54 12.10
N ILE A 146 7.65 -0.24 11.03
CA ILE A 146 7.45 -0.91 9.75
C ILE A 146 7.71 -2.41 9.85
N HIS A 147 8.78 -2.82 10.53
CA HIS A 147 9.09 -4.24 10.74
C HIS A 147 7.97 -4.96 11.51
N ASP A 148 7.47 -4.34 12.58
CA ASP A 148 6.36 -4.88 13.39
C ASP A 148 5.05 -4.96 12.59
N GLN A 149 4.62 -3.85 12.00
CA GLN A 149 3.36 -3.76 11.27
C GLN A 149 3.34 -4.67 10.05
N LEU A 150 4.41 -4.68 9.24
CA LEU A 150 4.45 -5.53 8.05
C LEU A 150 4.48 -7.03 8.38
N GLN A 151 5.01 -7.42 9.54
CA GLN A 151 4.88 -8.80 10.02
C GLN A 151 3.41 -9.17 10.25
N GLU A 152 2.62 -8.27 10.84
CA GLU A 152 1.17 -8.46 11.04
C GLU A 152 0.43 -8.49 9.69
N TYR A 153 0.66 -7.49 8.82
CA TYR A 153 0.04 -7.45 7.49
C TYR A 153 0.40 -8.66 6.62
N ALA A 154 1.62 -9.19 6.72
CA ALA A 154 2.01 -10.39 5.97
C ALA A 154 1.19 -11.62 6.36
N GLY A 155 0.71 -11.69 7.60
CA GLY A 155 -0.16 -12.76 8.11
C GLY A 155 -1.62 -12.66 7.68
N ARG A 156 -2.05 -11.55 7.09
CA ARG A 156 -3.43 -11.34 6.64
C ARG A 156 -3.76 -12.13 5.37
N ASP A 157 -4.88 -12.85 5.39
CA ASP A 157 -5.37 -13.64 4.26
C ASP A 157 -6.03 -12.79 3.16
N ASP A 158 -6.52 -11.61 3.49
CA ASP A 158 -7.13 -10.68 2.53
C ASP A 158 -6.11 -9.93 1.67
N LEU A 159 -4.83 -9.99 2.03
CA LEU A 159 -3.73 -9.41 1.26
C LEU A 159 -3.06 -10.46 0.36
N CYS A 160 -3.24 -10.27 -0.96
CA CYS A 160 -2.76 -11.18 -1.99
C CYS A 160 -1.23 -11.20 -2.11
N GLY A 161 -0.59 -10.04 -2.10
CA GLY A 161 0.86 -9.90 -2.28
C GLY A 161 1.39 -10.47 -3.60
N TRP A 162 2.71 -10.57 -3.65
CA TRP A 162 3.51 -11.03 -4.76
C TRP A 162 4.18 -12.36 -4.45
N PHE A 163 4.21 -13.24 -5.44
CA PHE A 163 4.96 -14.48 -5.41
C PHE A 163 5.95 -14.50 -6.57
N SER A 164 7.09 -15.16 -6.36
CA SER A 164 7.97 -15.44 -7.50
C SER A 164 7.22 -16.35 -8.47
N GLY A 165 7.34 -16.11 -9.78
CA GLY A 165 6.83 -17.05 -10.79
C GLY A 165 7.39 -18.46 -10.65
N LYS A 166 8.53 -18.64 -9.95
CA LYS A 166 9.09 -19.95 -9.59
C LYS A 166 8.31 -20.67 -8.49
N ASP A 167 7.62 -19.93 -7.63
CA ASP A 167 6.85 -20.47 -6.50
C ASP A 167 5.42 -20.82 -6.91
N VAL A 168 4.96 -20.34 -8.07
CA VAL A 168 3.64 -20.64 -8.61
C VAL A 168 3.68 -22.08 -9.17
N PRO A 169 2.84 -23.01 -8.67
CA PRO A 169 2.71 -24.35 -9.24
C PRO A 169 2.42 -24.25 -10.74
N ASP A 170 2.81 -25.26 -11.51
CA ASP A 170 2.58 -25.28 -12.96
C ASP A 170 1.08 -25.16 -13.26
N VAL A 171 0.64 -23.92 -13.51
CA VAL A 171 -0.75 -23.57 -13.71
C VAL A 171 -1.27 -24.28 -14.95
N GLN A 172 -0.42 -24.51 -15.96
CA GLN A 172 -0.82 -25.25 -17.15
C GLN A 172 -1.19 -26.69 -16.80
N LYS A 173 -0.36 -27.35 -15.98
CA LYS A 173 -0.65 -28.72 -15.55
C LYS A 173 -1.94 -28.82 -14.73
N LEU A 174 -2.18 -27.85 -13.84
CA LEU A 174 -3.43 -27.76 -13.08
C LEU A 174 -4.64 -27.51 -14.01
N TRP A 175 -4.49 -26.69 -15.04
CA TRP A 175 -5.55 -26.44 -16.03
C TRP A 175 -5.84 -27.68 -16.88
N GLU A 176 -4.82 -28.42 -17.29
CA GLU A 176 -4.96 -29.69 -18.02
C GLU A 176 -5.66 -30.75 -17.17
N GLU A 177 -5.25 -30.91 -15.91
CA GLU A 177 -5.88 -31.82 -14.96
C GLU A 177 -7.35 -31.44 -14.72
N ASN A 178 -7.66 -30.16 -14.52
CA ASN A 178 -9.04 -29.69 -14.32
C ASN A 178 -9.91 -29.91 -15.58
N ALA A 179 -9.37 -29.66 -16.78
CA ALA A 179 -10.06 -29.96 -18.04
C ALA A 179 -10.32 -31.46 -18.22
N SER A 180 -9.38 -32.31 -17.82
CA SER A 180 -9.54 -33.77 -17.83
C SER A 180 -10.64 -34.22 -16.86
N LEU A 181 -10.61 -33.72 -15.62
CA LEU A 181 -11.61 -34.01 -14.58
C LEU A 181 -13.02 -33.56 -14.97
N LEU A 182 -13.15 -32.42 -15.66
CA LEU A 182 -14.44 -31.96 -16.19
C LEU A 182 -15.00 -32.88 -17.27
N ARG A 183 -14.14 -33.40 -18.17
CA ARG A 183 -14.57 -34.39 -19.17
C ARG A 183 -14.99 -35.71 -18.53
N GLU A 184 -14.23 -36.18 -17.54
CA GLU A 184 -14.55 -37.42 -16.83
C GLU A 184 -15.84 -37.29 -16.03
N ASN A 185 -16.06 -36.16 -15.33
CA ASN A 185 -17.33 -35.87 -14.67
C ASN A 185 -18.51 -35.85 -15.66
N ALA A 186 -18.34 -35.24 -16.83
CA ALA A 186 -19.39 -35.22 -17.85
C ALA A 186 -19.74 -36.64 -18.33
N LYS A 187 -18.73 -37.50 -18.50
CA LYS A 187 -18.90 -38.90 -18.90
C LYS A 187 -19.59 -39.73 -17.80
N LEU A 188 -19.10 -39.64 -16.57
CA LEU A 188 -19.69 -40.37 -15.43
C LEU A 188 -21.13 -39.93 -15.17
N ASN A 189 -21.44 -38.64 -15.28
CA ASN A 189 -22.81 -38.15 -15.15
C ASN A 189 -23.73 -38.70 -16.26
N ALA A 190 -23.24 -38.82 -17.49
CA ALA A 190 -24.00 -39.44 -18.58
C ALA A 190 -24.26 -40.93 -18.30
N GLU A 191 -23.25 -41.68 -17.84
CA GLU A 191 -23.37 -43.11 -17.48
C GLU A 191 -24.32 -43.32 -16.29
N LEU A 192 -24.32 -42.41 -15.30
CA LEU A 192 -25.27 -42.45 -14.18
C LEU A 192 -26.71 -42.20 -14.63
N GLU A 193 -26.93 -41.23 -15.51
CA GLU A 193 -28.26 -40.96 -16.07
C GLU A 193 -28.77 -42.12 -16.94
N GLU A 194 -27.87 -42.80 -17.66
CA GLU A 194 -28.22 -44.00 -18.42
C GLU A 194 -28.58 -45.16 -17.48
N ASN A 195 -27.77 -45.45 -16.45
CA ASN A 195 -28.06 -46.50 -15.48
C ASN A 195 -29.35 -46.27 -14.68
N LYS A 196 -29.70 -45.02 -14.36
CA LYS A 196 -30.98 -44.69 -13.72
C LYS A 196 -32.17 -45.05 -14.63
N LYS A 197 -32.09 -44.73 -15.92
CA LYS A 197 -33.15 -45.05 -16.91
C LYS A 197 -33.31 -46.55 -17.14
N THR A 198 -32.24 -47.34 -17.01
CA THR A 198 -32.30 -48.80 -17.15
C THR A 198 -32.77 -49.52 -15.87
N SER A 199 -32.84 -48.80 -14.74
CA SER A 199 -33.25 -49.34 -13.43
C SER A 199 -34.70 -49.00 -13.04
N GLU A 200 -35.40 -48.19 -13.86
CA GLU A 200 -36.84 -47.93 -13.81
C GLU A 200 -37.61 -48.84 -14.78
#